data_AF-A0A355EQD6-F1
#
_entry.id   AF-A0A355EQD6-F1
#
_cell.length_a   1.000
_cell.length_b   1.000
_cell.length_c   1.000
_cell.angle_alpha   90.00
_cell.angle_beta   90.00
_cell.angle_gamma   90.00
#
_symmetry.space_group_name_H-M   'P 1'
#
loop_
_entity.id
_entity.type
_entity.pdbx_description
1 polymer ?
#
loop_
_entity_poly.entity_id
_entity_poly.type
_entity_poly.pdbx_seq_one_letter_code
_entity_poly.pdbx_strand_id
1 'polypeptide(L)'
;RLSAKVLEMALDAGANCIAVACPLCQQNLDLRQEQVNKTMGSNYNIPIIYFTQLMGLAYGFSPKELGMDKVVVSADKITRRITKEEYAKIKEEEAAAKKPQKAKKEAAAEETNN
;
A
#
# COMPACT_ATOMS: atom_id res chain seq x y z
N ARG A 1 5.74 19.80 -4.08
CA ARG A 1 6.32 19.87 -2.71
C ARG A 1 5.40 19.25 -1.65
N LEU A 2 4.16 19.72 -1.44
CA LEU A 2 3.26 19.11 -0.43
C LEU A 2 2.88 17.66 -0.78
N SER A 3 2.45 17.39 -2.02
CA SER A 3 2.13 16.02 -2.47
C SER A 3 3.26 15.04 -2.22
N ALA A 4 4.51 15.44 -2.50
CA ALA A 4 5.70 14.62 -2.27
C ALA A 4 5.84 14.22 -0.79
N LYS A 5 5.69 15.19 0.13
CA LYS A 5 5.74 14.91 1.57
C LYS A 5 4.68 13.90 2.00
N VAL A 6 3.46 14.01 1.48
CA VAL A 6 2.37 13.08 1.81
C VAL A 6 2.68 11.67 1.29
N LEU A 7 3.17 11.56 0.05
CA LEU A 7 3.56 10.28 -0.55
C LEU A 7 4.73 9.63 0.20
N GLU A 8 5.75 10.41 0.55
CA GLU A 8 6.91 9.98 1.33
C GLU A 8 6.50 9.48 2.72
N MET A 9 5.72 10.26 3.47
CA MET A 9 5.21 9.82 4.79
C MET A 9 4.41 8.52 4.72
N ALA A 10 3.62 8.32 3.66
CA ALA A 10 2.86 7.09 3.49
C ALA A 10 3.77 5.89 3.24
N LEU A 11 4.81 6.05 2.41
CA LEU A 11 5.78 4.99 2.15
C LEU A 11 6.65 4.68 3.37
N ASP A 12 7.09 5.69 4.10
CA ASP A 12 7.86 5.54 5.35
C ASP A 12 7.05 4.78 6.41
N ALA A 13 5.73 4.99 6.43
CA ALA A 13 4.80 4.25 7.28
C ALA A 13 4.52 2.81 6.80
N GLY A 14 5.03 2.42 5.62
CA GLY A 14 4.77 1.11 5.02
C GLY A 14 3.34 0.94 4.48
N ALA A 15 2.67 2.04 4.11
CA ALA A 15 1.29 2.00 3.64
C ALA A 15 1.15 1.25 2.30
N ASN A 16 0.08 0.47 2.15
CA ASN A 16 -0.22 -0.23 0.89
C ASN A 16 -0.94 0.66 -0.13
N CYS A 17 -1.64 1.69 0.34
CA CYS A 17 -2.34 2.70 -0.46
C CYS A 17 -2.62 3.94 0.39
N ILE A 18 -3.05 5.03 -0.25
CA ILE A 18 -3.61 6.22 0.42
C ILE A 18 -5.09 6.31 0.05
N ALA A 19 -5.96 6.29 1.05
CA ALA A 19 -7.38 6.56 0.87
C ALA A 19 -7.65 8.07 0.99
N VAL A 20 -8.37 8.64 0.01
CA VAL A 20 -8.74 10.05 -0.02
C VAL A 20 -10.25 10.22 -0.03
N ALA A 21 -10.73 11.35 0.50
CA ALA A 21 -12.14 11.73 0.51
C ALA A 21 -12.42 13.06 -0.21
N CYS A 22 -11.44 13.57 -0.94
CA CYS A 22 -11.52 14.83 -1.67
C CYS A 22 -11.04 14.61 -3.12
N PRO A 23 -11.83 15.01 -4.13
CA PRO A 23 -11.43 14.88 -5.54
C PRO A 23 -10.13 15.60 -5.87
N LEU A 24 -9.85 16.72 -5.21
CA LEU A 24 -8.61 17.46 -5.42
C LEU A 24 -7.40 16.72 -4.83
N CYS A 25 -7.58 16.00 -3.72
CA CYS A 25 -6.53 15.13 -3.17
C CYS A 25 -6.24 13.98 -4.14
N GLN A 26 -7.26 13.36 -4.73
CA GLN A 26 -7.08 12.33 -5.75
C GLN A 26 -6.32 12.88 -6.96
N GLN A 27 -6.70 14.03 -7.49
CA GLN A 27 -5.98 14.66 -8.60
C GLN A 27 -4.51 14.97 -8.28
N ASN A 28 -4.23 15.49 -7.08
CA ASN A 28 -2.87 15.90 -6.71
C ASN A 28 -1.95 14.75 -6.30
N LEU A 29 -2.52 13.64 -5.81
CA LEU A 29 -1.75 12.50 -5.31
C LEU A 29 -1.75 11.33 -6.29
N ASP A 30 -2.72 11.19 -7.19
CA ASP A 30 -2.81 10.07 -8.15
C ASP A 30 -2.28 10.53 -9.52
N LEU A 31 -3.01 11.43 -10.19
CA LEU A 31 -2.70 11.87 -11.55
C LEU A 31 -1.33 12.56 -11.68
N ARG A 32 -0.88 13.21 -10.62
CA ARG A 32 0.36 14.00 -10.64
C ARG A 32 1.58 13.26 -10.10
N GLN A 33 1.51 11.97 -9.72
CA GLN A 33 2.69 11.26 -9.18
C GLN A 33 3.87 11.31 -10.14
N GLU A 34 3.65 11.10 -11.45
CA GLU A 34 4.73 11.15 -12.43
C GLU A 34 5.40 12.55 -12.47
N GLN A 35 4.61 13.61 -12.41
CA GLN A 35 5.13 14.99 -12.35
C GLN A 35 5.90 15.24 -11.04
N VAL A 36 5.39 14.74 -9.91
CA VAL A 36 6.07 14.83 -8.61
C VAL A 36 7.40 14.09 -8.65
N ASN A 37 7.42 12.87 -9.20
CA ASN A 37 8.62 12.06 -9.37
C ASN A 37 9.69 12.79 -10.18
N LYS A 38 9.32 13.33 -11.35
CA LYS A 38 10.23 14.14 -12.20
C LYS A 38 10.78 15.37 -11.47
N THR A 39 9.92 16.08 -10.74
CA THR A 39 10.31 17.35 -10.07
C THR A 39 11.18 17.12 -8.84
N MET A 40 10.97 16.03 -8.11
CA MET A 40 11.63 15.75 -6.84
C MET A 40 12.78 14.74 -6.95
N GLY A 41 12.99 14.13 -8.13
CA GLY A 41 13.98 13.06 -8.30
C GLY A 41 13.62 11.80 -7.51
N SER A 42 12.32 11.48 -7.42
CA SER A 42 11.78 10.36 -6.64
C SER A 42 11.09 9.33 -7.53
N ASN A 43 10.65 8.20 -6.95
CA ASN A 43 9.95 7.14 -7.67
C ASN A 43 8.74 6.64 -6.84
N TYR A 44 7.89 7.56 -6.42
CA TYR A 44 6.65 7.22 -5.73
C TYR A 44 5.75 6.42 -6.68
N ASN A 45 5.23 5.31 -6.17
CA ASN A 45 4.35 4.40 -6.91
C ASN A 45 3.38 3.73 -5.93
N ILE A 46 2.59 4.55 -5.24
CA ILE A 46 1.62 4.10 -4.24
C ILE A 46 0.20 4.35 -4.76
N PRO A 47 -0.72 3.36 -4.70
CA PRO A 47 -2.09 3.55 -5.17
C PRO A 47 -2.84 4.59 -4.34
N ILE A 48 -3.57 5.47 -5.02
CA ILE A 48 -4.48 6.42 -4.39
C ILE A 48 -5.91 6.01 -4.73
N ILE A 49 -6.71 5.72 -3.72
CA ILE A 49 -8.08 5.26 -3.89
C ILE A 49 -9.04 6.20 -3.19
N TYR A 50 -10.25 6.32 -3.70
CA TYR A 50 -11.31 7.00 -2.98
C TYR A 50 -11.77 6.13 -1.81
N PHE A 51 -12.07 6.72 -0.65
CA PHE A 51 -12.44 5.96 0.54
C PHE A 51 -13.69 5.09 0.33
N THR A 52 -14.63 5.51 -0.53
CA THR A 52 -15.81 4.72 -0.87
C THR A 52 -15.46 3.47 -1.69
N GLN A 53 -14.41 3.52 -2.51
CA GLN A 53 -13.91 2.34 -3.21
C GLN A 53 -13.33 1.33 -2.22
N LEU A 54 -12.60 1.80 -1.19
CA LEU A 54 -12.12 0.96 -0.10
C LEU A 54 -13.27 0.33 0.70
N MET A 55 -14.30 1.11 1.02
CA MET A 55 -15.51 0.60 1.68
C MET A 55 -16.23 -0.44 0.82
N GLY A 56 -16.32 -0.21 -0.50
CA GLY A 56 -16.90 -1.15 -1.43
C GLY A 56 -16.16 -2.49 -1.46
N LEU A 57 -14.82 -2.47 -1.43
CA LEU A 57 -14.04 -3.70 -1.28
C LEU A 57 -14.39 -4.43 0.02
N ALA A 58 -14.49 -3.70 1.13
CA ALA A 58 -14.86 -4.28 2.43
C ALA A 58 -16.29 -4.85 2.47
N TYR A 59 -17.20 -4.32 1.65
CA TYR A 59 -18.56 -4.82 1.47
C TYR A 59 -18.70 -5.92 0.42
N GLY A 60 -17.59 -6.34 -0.20
CA GLY A 60 -17.56 -7.47 -1.13
C GLY A 60 -17.83 -7.11 -2.60
N PHE A 61 -17.88 -5.82 -2.96
CA PHE A 61 -17.93 -5.40 -4.36
C PHE A 61 -16.64 -5.77 -5.08
N SER A 62 -16.74 -6.12 -6.36
CA SER A 62 -15.56 -6.42 -7.17
C SER A 62 -14.77 -5.15 -7.53
N PRO A 63 -13.45 -5.27 -7.76
CA PRO A 63 -12.62 -4.12 -8.18
C PRO A 63 -13.14 -3.43 -9.45
N LYS A 64 -13.76 -4.20 -10.36
CA LYS A 64 -14.35 -3.69 -11.60
C LYS A 64 -15.58 -2.84 -11.34
N GLU A 65 -16.47 -3.26 -10.43
CA GLU A 65 -17.65 -2.47 -10.02
C GLU A 65 -17.25 -1.16 -9.35
N LEU A 66 -16.09 -1.15 -8.69
CA LEU A 66 -15.54 0.01 -7.99
C LEU A 66 -14.69 0.91 -8.88
N GLY A 67 -14.50 0.57 -10.15
CA GLY A 67 -13.66 1.34 -11.08
C GLY A 67 -12.20 1.40 -10.67
N MET A 68 -11.67 0.35 -10.03
CA MET A 68 -10.27 0.29 -9.60
C MET A 68 -9.27 0.21 -10.77
N ASP A 69 -9.74 -0.06 -11.99
CA ASP A 69 -8.96 0.02 -13.22
C ASP A 69 -8.79 1.47 -13.73
N LYS A 70 -9.43 2.45 -13.07
CA LYS A 70 -9.41 3.86 -13.48
C LYS A 70 -8.43 4.74 -12.68
N VAL A 71 -7.88 4.23 -11.58
CA VAL A 71 -6.83 4.95 -10.85
C VAL A 71 -5.53 4.92 -11.66
N VAL A 72 -4.72 5.97 -11.55
CA VAL A 72 -3.52 6.13 -12.36
C VAL A 72 -2.43 5.16 -11.92
N VAL A 73 -2.25 4.99 -10.62
CA VAL A 73 -1.36 3.98 -10.05
C VAL A 73 -2.14 2.72 -9.72
N SER A 74 -1.76 1.59 -10.35
CA SER A 74 -2.47 0.31 -10.20
C SER A 74 -2.66 -0.09 -8.74
N ALA A 75 -3.93 -0.34 -8.38
CA ALA A 75 -4.34 -0.83 -7.06
C ALA A 75 -4.36 -2.36 -6.95
N ASP A 76 -3.81 -3.12 -7.91
CA ASP A 76 -3.96 -4.58 -7.99
C ASP A 76 -3.52 -5.34 -6.73
N LYS A 77 -2.56 -4.77 -6.00
CA LYS A 77 -2.05 -5.35 -4.75
C LYS A 77 -3.04 -5.30 -3.59
N ILE A 78 -4.01 -4.37 -3.62
CA ILE A 78 -5.01 -4.17 -2.56
C ILE A 78 -6.43 -4.60 -2.99
N THR A 79 -6.63 -4.91 -4.28
CA THR A 79 -7.94 -5.24 -4.85
C THR A 79 -8.25 -6.72 -4.88
N ARG A 80 -7.29 -7.60 -4.54
CA ARG A 80 -7.59 -9.03 -4.38
C ARG A 80 -8.75 -9.16 -3.41
N ARG A 81 -9.80 -9.89 -3.82
CA ARG A 81 -10.91 -10.23 -2.92
C ARG A 81 -10.29 -10.83 -1.67
N ILE A 82 -10.47 -10.15 -0.55
CA ILE A 82 -10.14 -10.70 0.74
C ILE A 82 -11.45 -11.17 1.32
N THR A 83 -11.78 -12.44 1.12
CA THR A 83 -12.76 -13.10 2.00
C THR A 83 -12.19 -13.17 3.42
N LYS A 84 -13.05 -13.27 4.44
CA LYS A 84 -12.59 -13.42 5.84
C LYS A 84 -11.65 -14.62 5.99
N GLU A 85 -11.94 -15.67 5.23
CA GLU A 85 -11.17 -16.91 5.15
C GLU A 85 -9.81 -16.68 4.47
N GLU A 86 -9.74 -15.89 3.39
CA GLU A 86 -8.48 -15.52 2.73
C GLU A 86 -7.65 -14.57 3.58
N TYR A 87 -8.25 -13.61 4.32
CA TYR A 87 -7.53 -12.75 5.26
C TYR A 87 -6.85 -13.55 6.36
N ALA A 88 -7.57 -14.52 6.95
CA ALA A 88 -7.05 -15.38 8.00
C ALA A 88 -5.84 -16.17 7.51
N LYS A 89 -5.92 -16.74 6.30
CA LYS A 89 -4.81 -17.48 5.67
C LYS A 89 -3.60 -16.59 5.39
N ILE A 90 -3.81 -15.39 4.81
CA ILE A 90 -2.72 -14.44 4.56
C ILE A 90 -2.03 -14.05 5.88
N LYS A 91 -2.80 -13.80 6.95
CA LYS A 91 -2.26 -13.44 8.26
C LYS A 91 -1.45 -14.58 8.89
N GLU A 92 -1.87 -15.83 8.70
CA GLU A 92 -1.14 -17.03 9.12
C GLU A 92 0.16 -17.22 8.30
N GLU A 93 0.10 -17.04 6.99
CA GLU A 93 1.25 -17.12 6.08
C GLU A 93 2.29 -16.02 6.36
N GLU A 94 1.85 -14.79 6.63
CA GLU A 94 2.73 -13.68 7.02
C GLU A 94 3.35 -13.90 8.41
N ALA A 95 2.61 -14.49 9.36
CA ALA A 95 3.15 -14.87 10.66
C ALA A 95 4.19 -16.00 10.53
N ALA A 96 3.96 -16.97 9.64
CA ALA A 96 4.91 -18.02 9.31
C ALA A 96 6.16 -17.49 8.57
N ALA A 97 5.99 -16.51 7.68
CA ALA A 97 7.07 -15.87 6.93
C ALA A 97 7.90 -14.87 7.76
N LYS A 98 7.45 -14.48 8.96
CA LYS A 98 8.25 -13.73 9.95
C LYS A 98 9.19 -14.62 10.78
N LYS A 99 8.95 -15.94 10.83
CA LYS A 99 9.79 -16.92 11.54
C LYS A 99 11.24 -17.06 11.01
N PRO A 100 11.56 -16.93 9.71
CA PRO A 100 12.94 -16.96 9.22
C PRO A 100 13.72 -15.67 9.52
N GLN A 101 13.05 -14.53 9.76
CA GLN A 101 13.72 -13.26 10.05
C GLN A 101 14.12 -13.11 11.53
N LYS A 102 13.41 -13.77 12.45
CA LYS A 102 13.83 -13.81 13.87
C LYS A 102 15.05 -14.72 14.07
N ALA A 103 15.10 -15.88 13.38
CA ALA A 103 16.24 -16.79 13.42
C ALA A 103 17.55 -16.18 12.89
N LYS A 104 17.49 -15.33 11.86
CA LYS A 104 18.68 -14.60 11.35
C LYS A 104 19.12 -13.44 12.24
N LYS A 105 18.22 -12.86 13.06
CA LYS A 105 18.58 -11.79 14.02
C LYS A 105 19.16 -12.34 15.33
N GLU A 106 18.74 -13.53 15.75
CA GLU A 106 19.27 -14.19 16.95
C GLU A 106 20.66 -14.82 16.71
N ALA A 107 20.91 -15.41 15.53
CA ALA A 107 22.24 -15.93 15.19
C ALA A 107 23.34 -14.84 15.07
N ALA A 108 22.98 -13.62 14.64
CA ALA A 108 23.93 -12.51 14.52
C ALA A 108 24.22 -11.79 15.86
N ALA A 109 23.46 -12.07 16.92
CA ALA A 109 23.67 -11.49 18.24
C ALA A 109 24.57 -12.35 19.15
N GLU A 110 24.86 -13.60 18.76
CA GLU A 110 25.68 -14.54 19.55
C GLU A 110 27.16 -14.56 19.09
N GLU A 111 27.49 -14.01 17.91
CA GLU A 111 28.87 -13.94 17.36
C GLU A 111 29.64 -12.65 17.72
N THR A 112 29.06 -11.70 18.45
CA THR A 112 29.74 -10.44 18.84
C THR A 112 30.29 -10.43 20.27
N ASN A 113 30.28 -11.56 20.98
CA ASN A 113 30.72 -11.64 22.37
C ASN A 113 31.75 -12.74 22.64
N ASN A 114 32.76 -12.86 21.77
CA ASN A 114 34.00 -13.60 22.05
C ASN A 114 35.22 -12.83 21.55
#